data_AF-A0A401MK21-F1
#
_entry.id   AF-A0A401MK21-F1
#
_cell.length_a   1.000
_cell.length_b   1.000
_cell.length_c   1.000
_cell.angle_alpha   90.00
_cell.angle_beta   90.00
_cell.angle_gamma   90.00
#
_symmetry.space_group_name_H-M   'P 1'
#
loop_
_entity.id
_entity.type
_entity.pdbx_description
1 polymer ?
#
loop_
_entity_poly.entity_id
_entity_poly.type
_entity_poly.pdbx_seq_one_letter_code
_entity_poly.pdbx_strand_id
1 'polypeptide(L)'
;MTTVPTFEDLFRGCHESAVHLEMRDSYMKSDPAYIDWAAGVAIDPSERWADWLALVSEATGRGVKVRRARIVSEPVSKYIRFEHEVTNGLNIAAGEEVRWLPRRKATGIALPGNDFWLFDSSLLLVNHFDGEGEWLGPSISTDPAEIKLCASAFEAVWEVGVPHADYQLT
;
A
#
# COMPACT_ATOMS: atom_id res chain seq x y z
N MET A 1 29.61 -2.22 9.35
CA MET A 1 28.43 -3.04 9.04
C MET A 1 27.39 -2.08 8.48
N THR A 2 27.06 -2.17 7.20
CA THR A 2 25.96 -1.38 6.63
C THR A 2 24.66 -1.97 7.16
N THR A 3 24.00 -1.24 8.05
CA THR A 3 22.65 -1.57 8.53
C THR A 3 21.68 -1.54 7.36
N VAL A 4 20.83 -2.57 7.25
CA VAL A 4 19.71 -2.58 6.31
C VAL A 4 18.80 -1.40 6.70
N PRO A 5 18.47 -0.48 5.77
CA PRO A 5 17.64 0.67 6.10
C PRO A 5 16.26 0.19 6.55
N THR A 6 15.73 0.83 7.59
CA THR A 6 14.36 0.58 8.05
C THR A 6 13.36 1.21 7.08
N PHE A 7 12.09 0.81 7.20
CA PHE A 7 11.02 1.44 6.43
C PHE A 7 10.93 2.96 6.67
N GLU A 8 11.14 3.38 7.92
CA GLU A 8 11.19 4.80 8.30
C GLU A 8 12.37 5.52 7.62
N ASP A 9 13.57 4.90 7.61
CA ASP A 9 14.75 5.46 6.94
C ASP A 9 14.49 5.66 5.44
N LEU A 10 13.79 4.73 4.80
CA LEU A 10 13.44 4.83 3.38
C LEU A 10 12.48 5.99 3.11
N PHE A 11 11.44 6.15 3.92
CA PHE A 11 10.51 7.28 3.78
C PHE A 11 11.17 8.63 4.06
N ARG A 12 12.08 8.71 5.03
CA ARG A 12 12.84 9.93 5.32
C ARG A 12 13.86 10.26 4.23
N GLY A 13 14.45 9.23 3.62
CA GLY A 13 15.39 9.36 2.51
C GLY A 13 14.76 9.54 1.13
N CYS A 14 13.43 9.39 1.01
CA CYS A 14 12.72 9.55 -0.26
C CYS A 14 12.54 11.03 -0.61
N HIS A 15 12.79 11.36 -1.88
CA HIS A 15 12.83 12.74 -2.38
C HIS A 15 11.81 13.06 -3.47
N GLU A 16 11.42 12.09 -4.30
CA GLU A 16 10.56 12.33 -5.47
C GLU A 16 9.24 11.57 -5.38
N SER A 17 9.30 10.25 -5.17
CA SER A 17 8.09 9.43 -5.16
C SER A 17 8.23 8.13 -4.38
N ALA A 18 7.16 7.74 -3.71
CA ALA A 18 7.01 6.43 -3.09
C ALA A 18 5.70 5.82 -3.60
N VAL A 19 5.77 4.70 -4.30
CA VAL A 19 4.59 4.01 -4.83
C VAL A 19 4.40 2.66 -4.19
N HIS A 20 3.17 2.31 -3.84
CA HIS A 20 2.84 1.02 -3.22
C HIS A 20 1.77 0.26 -4.00
N LEU A 21 2.11 -0.95 -4.44
CA LEU A 21 1.15 -1.88 -5.03
C LEU A 21 0.77 -2.98 -4.03
N GLU A 22 -0.52 -3.08 -3.76
CA GLU A 22 -1.15 -4.08 -2.88
C GLU A 22 -2.09 -4.95 -3.72
N MET A 23 -1.93 -6.27 -3.68
CA MET A 23 -2.66 -7.17 -4.59
C MET A 23 -3.42 -8.30 -3.89
N ARG A 24 -3.43 -8.35 -2.55
CA ARG A 24 -4.14 -9.39 -1.78
C ARG A 24 -5.50 -8.89 -1.32
N ASP A 25 -6.44 -9.81 -1.16
CA ASP A 25 -7.79 -9.49 -0.67
C ASP A 25 -7.88 -9.52 0.87
N SER A 26 -6.77 -9.78 1.56
CA SER A 26 -6.65 -9.63 3.01
C SER A 26 -5.19 -9.66 3.46
N TYR A 27 -4.91 -8.91 4.52
CA TYR A 27 -3.62 -8.88 5.19
C TYR A 27 -3.83 -9.08 6.69
N MET A 28 -2.88 -9.70 7.39
CA MET A 28 -2.75 -9.73 8.86
C MET A 28 -4.11 -9.75 9.57
N LYS A 29 -4.91 -10.82 9.40
CA LYS A 29 -6.23 -10.89 10.07
C LYS A 29 -6.09 -11.01 11.59
N SER A 30 -4.87 -11.29 12.05
CA SER A 30 -4.44 -11.21 13.44
C SER A 30 -4.28 -9.78 13.96
N ASP A 31 -4.30 -8.76 13.09
CA ASP A 31 -4.14 -7.35 13.47
C ASP A 31 -5.26 -6.90 14.42
N PRO A 32 -4.92 -6.41 15.62
CA PRO A 32 -5.89 -5.90 16.58
C PRO A 32 -6.85 -4.86 16.00
N ALA A 33 -6.42 -4.00 15.07
CA ALA A 33 -7.30 -3.01 14.46
C ALA A 33 -8.38 -3.66 13.59
N TYR A 34 -8.03 -4.69 12.82
CA TYR A 34 -9.04 -5.44 12.06
C TYR A 34 -9.98 -6.21 12.99
N ILE A 35 -9.46 -6.79 14.07
CA ILE A 35 -10.27 -7.50 15.08
C ILE A 35 -11.25 -6.54 15.78
N ASP A 36 -10.77 -5.39 16.25
CA ASP A 36 -11.57 -4.35 16.89
C ASP A 36 -12.68 -3.87 15.94
N TRP A 37 -12.33 -3.56 14.69
CA TRP A 37 -13.30 -3.13 13.67
C TRP A 37 -14.34 -4.21 13.39
N ALA A 38 -13.91 -5.47 13.24
CA ALA A 38 -14.82 -6.59 13.00
C ALA A 38 -15.77 -6.85 14.17
N ALA A 39 -15.39 -6.44 15.40
CA ALA A 39 -16.22 -6.46 16.59
C ALA A 39 -17.12 -5.21 16.74
N GLY A 40 -17.02 -4.24 15.83
CA GLY A 40 -17.78 -2.98 15.88
C GLY A 40 -17.25 -1.98 16.91
N VAL A 41 -16.01 -2.14 17.37
CA VAL A 41 -15.33 -1.18 18.23
C VAL A 41 -14.93 0.03 17.39
N ALA A 42 -15.28 1.23 17.85
CA ALA A 42 -14.87 2.46 17.18
C ALA A 42 -13.34 2.60 17.26
N ILE A 43 -12.71 2.81 16.10
CA ILE A 43 -11.28 3.05 15.98
C ILE A 43 -11.13 4.48 15.45
N ASP A 44 -10.36 5.30 16.15
CA ASP A 44 -9.87 6.55 15.58
C ASP A 44 -8.58 6.24 14.80
N PRO A 45 -8.59 6.37 13.46
CA PRO A 45 -7.39 6.08 12.67
C PRO A 45 -6.21 7.00 12.99
N SER A 46 -6.50 8.24 13.40
CA SER A 46 -5.46 9.23 13.69
C SER A 46 -4.68 8.91 14.96
N GLU A 47 -5.32 8.29 15.94
CA GLU A 47 -4.65 7.79 17.15
C GLU A 47 -4.01 6.43 16.92
N ARG A 48 -4.73 5.51 16.25
CA ARG A 48 -4.29 4.12 16.09
C ARG A 48 -3.05 3.99 15.22
N TRP A 49 -2.89 4.87 14.23
CA TRP A 49 -1.78 4.88 13.29
C TRP A 49 -1.05 6.22 13.25
N ALA A 50 -0.94 6.88 14.41
CA ALA A 50 -0.30 8.20 14.54
C ALA A 50 1.12 8.22 13.94
N ASP A 51 1.92 7.17 14.19
CA ASP A 51 3.29 7.08 13.69
C ASP A 51 3.34 6.99 12.16
N TRP A 52 2.46 6.17 11.56
CA TRP A 52 2.32 6.07 10.10
C TRP A 52 1.88 7.39 9.50
N LEU A 53 0.83 7.98 10.07
CA LEU A 53 0.27 9.25 9.63
C LEU A 53 1.34 10.34 9.68
N ALA A 54 2.12 10.43 10.75
CA ALA A 54 3.21 11.39 10.90
C ALA A 54 4.31 11.17 9.85
N LEU A 55 4.76 9.92 9.65
CA LEU A 55 5.81 9.60 8.70
C LEU A 55 5.44 9.96 7.26
N VAL A 56 4.24 9.56 6.83
CA VAL A 56 3.78 9.82 5.47
C VAL A 56 3.45 11.30 5.28
N SER A 57 2.83 11.96 6.26
CA SER A 57 2.56 13.41 6.22
C SER A 57 3.85 14.22 6.14
N GLU A 58 4.92 13.78 6.80
CA GLU A 58 6.23 14.41 6.68
C GLU A 58 6.76 14.29 5.24
N ALA A 59 6.70 13.09 4.66
CA ALA A 59 7.17 12.86 3.29
C ALA A 59 6.36 13.67 2.26
N THR A 60 5.04 13.63 2.33
CA THR A 60 4.17 14.40 1.43
C THR A 60 4.33 15.90 1.63
N GLY A 61 4.53 16.35 2.88
CA GLY A 61 4.84 17.74 3.22
C GLY A 61 6.19 18.23 2.65
N ARG A 62 7.16 17.34 2.46
CA ARG A 62 8.42 17.62 1.74
C ARG A 62 8.26 17.65 0.21
N GLY A 63 7.08 17.28 -0.31
CA GLY A 63 6.77 17.24 -1.74
C GLY A 63 6.92 15.86 -2.39
N VAL A 64 7.15 14.80 -1.61
CA VAL A 64 7.21 13.43 -2.12
C VAL A 64 5.82 12.99 -2.60
N LYS A 65 5.73 12.47 -3.83
CA LYS A 65 4.47 11.90 -4.35
C LYS A 65 4.27 10.50 -3.81
N VAL A 66 3.40 10.35 -2.82
CA VAL A 66 3.04 9.05 -2.26
C VAL A 66 1.76 8.54 -2.93
N ARG A 67 1.85 7.44 -3.67
CA ARG A 67 0.72 6.86 -4.41
C ARG A 67 0.53 5.39 -4.04
N ARG A 68 -0.72 4.98 -3.85
CA ARG A 68 -1.09 3.61 -3.51
C ARG A 68 -2.13 3.06 -4.46
N ALA A 69 -1.84 1.90 -5.03
CA ALA A 69 -2.76 1.18 -5.89
C ALA A 69 -3.11 -0.17 -5.28
N ARG A 70 -4.41 -0.47 -5.20
CA ARG A 70 -4.93 -1.73 -4.65
C ARG A 70 -5.64 -2.51 -5.72
N ILE A 71 -5.24 -3.76 -5.97
CA ILE A 71 -5.97 -4.69 -6.84
C ILE A 71 -6.84 -5.59 -5.95
N VAL A 72 -8.15 -5.49 -6.10
CA VAL A 72 -9.11 -6.15 -5.21
C VAL A 72 -10.09 -7.03 -5.98
N SER A 73 -10.43 -8.18 -5.42
CA SER A 73 -11.53 -9.01 -5.89
C SER A 73 -12.87 -8.38 -5.54
N GLU A 74 -13.87 -8.59 -6.40
CA GLU A 74 -15.24 -8.12 -6.21
C GLU A 74 -16.21 -9.31 -6.36
N PRO A 75 -17.20 -9.50 -5.46
CA PRO A 75 -17.48 -8.70 -4.27
C PRO A 75 -16.33 -8.68 -3.25
N VAL A 76 -16.15 -7.54 -2.57
CA VAL A 76 -14.97 -7.32 -1.73
C VAL A 76 -15.01 -8.16 -0.45
N SER A 77 -13.83 -8.54 0.04
CA SER A 77 -13.72 -9.22 1.33
C SER A 77 -14.09 -8.27 2.48
N LYS A 78 -14.34 -8.82 3.68
CA LYS A 78 -14.49 -8.02 4.90
C LYS A 78 -13.25 -7.17 5.18
N TYR A 79 -12.07 -7.69 4.87
CA TYR A 79 -10.83 -6.98 5.07
C TYR A 79 -10.72 -5.76 4.14
N ILE A 80 -11.04 -5.93 2.85
CA ILE A 80 -11.02 -4.80 1.91
C ILE A 80 -12.06 -3.73 2.29
N ARG A 81 -13.21 -4.14 2.86
CA ARG A 81 -14.17 -3.18 3.43
C ARG A 81 -13.56 -2.38 4.58
N PHE A 82 -12.93 -3.05 5.54
CA PHE A 82 -12.20 -2.39 6.63
C PHE A 82 -11.15 -1.42 6.08
N GLU A 83 -10.30 -1.88 5.17
CA GLU A 83 -9.22 -1.10 4.58
C GLU A 83 -9.76 0.14 3.85
N HIS A 84 -10.84 0.00 3.08
CA HIS A 84 -11.50 1.11 2.40
C HIS A 84 -12.06 2.13 3.39
N GLU A 85 -12.72 1.68 4.47
CA GLU A 85 -13.28 2.57 5.49
C GLU A 85 -12.21 3.40 6.20
N VAL A 86 -11.05 2.81 6.54
CA VAL A 86 -9.96 3.53 7.21
C VAL A 86 -9.12 4.40 6.26
N THR A 87 -9.17 4.15 4.95
CA THR A 87 -8.32 4.85 3.95
C THR A 87 -8.47 6.37 4.00
N ASN A 88 -9.68 6.89 4.21
CA ASN A 88 -9.91 8.33 4.32
C ASN A 88 -9.19 8.96 5.53
N GLY A 89 -9.29 8.33 6.70
CA GLY A 89 -8.68 8.83 7.94
C GLY A 89 -7.18 8.54 8.05
N LEU A 90 -6.66 7.62 7.22
CA LEU A 90 -5.28 7.17 7.25
C LEU A 90 -4.48 7.69 6.04
N ASN A 91 -4.70 7.09 4.87
CA ASN A 91 -3.87 7.35 3.69
C ASN A 91 -4.16 8.74 3.10
N ILE A 92 -5.43 9.07 2.89
CA ILE A 92 -5.82 10.37 2.33
C ILE A 92 -5.45 11.50 3.29
N ALA A 93 -5.70 11.31 4.60
CA ALA A 93 -5.30 12.26 5.63
C ALA A 93 -3.79 12.50 5.68
N ALA A 94 -2.97 11.50 5.36
CA ALA A 94 -1.52 11.61 5.26
C ALA A 94 -1.02 12.27 3.96
N GLY A 95 -1.93 12.57 3.02
CA GLY A 95 -1.60 13.12 1.71
C GLY A 95 -1.25 12.08 0.64
N GLU A 96 -1.53 10.79 0.86
CA GLU A 96 -1.41 9.78 -0.19
C GLU A 96 -2.51 9.95 -1.24
N GLU A 97 -2.18 9.69 -2.49
CA GLU A 97 -3.19 9.44 -3.53
C GLU A 97 -3.48 7.93 -3.59
N VAL A 98 -4.75 7.54 -3.46
CA VAL A 98 -5.15 6.12 -3.45
C VAL A 98 -6.07 5.79 -4.62
N ARG A 99 -5.78 4.69 -5.32
CA ARG A 99 -6.61 4.12 -6.39
C ARG A 99 -6.90 2.64 -6.18
N TRP A 100 -8.06 2.20 -6.65
CA TRP A 100 -8.56 0.83 -6.54
C TRP A 100 -8.83 0.25 -7.92
N LEU A 101 -8.33 -0.94 -8.19
CA LEU A 101 -8.53 -1.67 -9.44
C LEU A 101 -9.30 -2.97 -9.17
N PRO A 102 -10.52 -3.11 -9.70
CA PRO A 102 -11.20 -4.40 -9.75
C PRO A 102 -10.33 -5.45 -10.46
N ARG A 103 -10.06 -6.59 -9.82
CA ARG A 103 -9.16 -7.64 -10.33
C ARG A 103 -9.57 -8.16 -11.71
N ARG A 104 -10.87 -8.15 -12.02
CA ARG A 104 -11.41 -8.46 -13.36
C ARG A 104 -10.88 -7.58 -14.50
N LYS A 105 -10.35 -6.38 -14.19
CA LYS A 105 -9.72 -5.46 -15.14
C LYS A 105 -8.19 -5.61 -15.22
N ALA A 106 -7.59 -6.47 -14.39
CA ALA A 106 -6.14 -6.65 -14.32
C ALA A 106 -5.59 -7.70 -15.30
N THR A 107 -6.44 -8.44 -16.04
CA THR A 107 -6.01 -9.56 -16.92
C THR A 107 -4.94 -9.18 -17.95
N GLY A 108 -4.97 -7.95 -18.46
CA GLY A 108 -4.00 -7.47 -19.46
C GLY A 108 -2.73 -6.85 -18.88
N ILE A 109 -2.55 -6.85 -17.55
CA ILE A 109 -1.45 -6.16 -16.87
C ILE A 109 -0.40 -7.19 -16.44
N ALA A 110 0.86 -6.95 -16.79
CA ALA A 110 1.97 -7.70 -16.25
C ALA A 110 2.24 -7.23 -14.81
N LEU A 111 2.01 -8.11 -13.83
CA LEU A 111 2.16 -7.82 -12.41
C LEU A 111 3.35 -8.60 -11.82
N PRO A 112 4.09 -8.02 -10.86
CA PRO A 112 5.00 -8.82 -10.05
C PRO A 112 4.21 -9.80 -9.17
N GLY A 113 4.89 -10.84 -8.69
CA GLY A 113 4.25 -11.85 -7.83
C GLY A 113 3.99 -11.37 -6.39
N ASN A 114 4.61 -10.28 -5.97
CA ASN A 114 4.60 -9.79 -4.59
C ASN A 114 4.19 -8.32 -4.53
N ASP A 115 3.62 -7.95 -3.40
CA ASP A 115 3.33 -6.57 -3.03
C ASP A 115 4.65 -5.83 -2.76
N PHE A 116 4.72 -4.56 -3.11
CA PHE A 116 5.96 -3.81 -2.98
C PHE A 116 5.73 -2.32 -2.78
N TRP A 117 6.71 -1.68 -2.16
CA TRP A 117 7.00 -0.27 -2.28
C TRP A 117 8.15 -0.06 -3.27
N LEU A 118 8.07 1.00 -4.07
CA LEU A 118 9.16 1.49 -4.90
C LEU A 118 9.41 2.96 -4.55
N PHE A 119 10.63 3.23 -4.09
CA PHE A 119 11.09 4.56 -3.70
C PHE A 119 12.00 5.13 -4.79
N ASP A 120 11.73 6.38 -5.19
CA ASP A 120 12.49 7.20 -6.14
C ASP A 120 12.85 6.46 -7.44
N SER A 121 11.98 5.52 -7.85
CA SER A 121 12.20 4.63 -9.00
C SER A 121 13.54 3.87 -8.97
N SER A 122 14.13 3.67 -7.78
CA SER A 122 15.49 3.11 -7.65
C SER A 122 15.65 2.06 -6.56
N LEU A 123 14.70 1.93 -5.62
CA LEU A 123 14.78 0.96 -4.53
C LEU A 123 13.42 0.31 -4.28
N LEU A 124 13.40 -1.02 -4.37
CA LEU A 124 12.24 -1.83 -4.02
C LEU A 124 12.32 -2.29 -2.57
N LEU A 125 11.20 -2.17 -1.87
CA LEU A 125 10.93 -2.89 -0.64
C LEU A 125 9.77 -3.84 -0.91
N VAL A 126 10.09 -5.13 -1.03
CA VAL A 126 9.14 -6.19 -1.36
C VAL A 126 8.57 -6.76 -0.08
N ASN A 127 7.25 -6.78 0.06
CA ASN A 127 6.57 -7.35 1.21
C ASN A 127 6.28 -8.83 0.98
N HIS A 128 6.69 -9.68 1.93
CA HIS A 128 6.42 -11.11 1.91
C HIS A 128 5.30 -11.45 2.88
N PHE A 129 4.36 -12.25 2.41
CA PHE A 129 3.23 -12.74 3.20
C PHE A 129 3.14 -14.25 3.08
N ASP A 130 2.69 -14.91 4.15
CA ASP A 130 2.39 -16.33 4.09
C ASP A 130 1.08 -16.62 3.34
N GLY A 131 0.69 -17.90 3.29
CA GLY A 131 -0.55 -18.34 2.63
C GLY A 131 -1.83 -17.78 3.25
N GLU A 132 -1.79 -17.43 4.53
CA GLU A 132 -2.92 -16.88 5.30
C GLU A 132 -2.96 -15.34 5.25
N GLY A 133 -1.88 -14.72 4.76
CA GLY A 133 -1.76 -13.27 4.63
C GLY A 133 -1.08 -12.60 5.82
N GLU A 134 -0.41 -13.35 6.69
CA GLU A 134 0.42 -12.80 7.76
C GLU A 134 1.75 -12.29 7.20
N TRP A 135 2.21 -11.14 7.70
CA TRP A 135 3.42 -10.51 7.21
C TRP A 135 4.67 -11.21 7.73
N LEU A 136 5.52 -11.65 6.81
CA LEU A 136 6.80 -12.32 7.12
C LEU A 136 7.98 -11.35 7.17
N GLY A 137 7.74 -10.08 6.89
CA GLY A 137 8.76 -9.05 6.77
C GLY A 137 9.09 -8.70 5.32
N PRO A 138 9.93 -7.67 5.12
CA PRO A 138 10.28 -7.21 3.78
C PRO A 138 11.67 -7.71 3.34
N SER A 139 11.93 -7.62 2.03
CA SER A 139 13.27 -7.66 1.45
C SER A 139 13.53 -6.42 0.60
N ILE A 140 14.78 -5.96 0.53
CA ILE A 140 15.17 -4.85 -0.33
C ILE A 140 15.79 -5.38 -1.61
N SER A 141 15.46 -4.75 -2.73
CA SER A 141 16.10 -5.00 -4.02
C SER A 141 16.44 -3.69 -4.74
N THR A 142 17.59 -3.70 -5.40
CA THR A 142 18.04 -2.66 -6.35
C THR A 142 18.30 -3.24 -7.74
N ASP A 143 17.80 -4.44 -8.03
CA ASP A 143 17.91 -5.05 -9.35
C ASP A 143 17.16 -4.20 -10.40
N PRO A 144 17.84 -3.69 -11.44
CA PRO A 144 17.20 -2.86 -12.46
C PRO A 144 16.04 -3.54 -13.20
N ALA A 145 16.08 -4.87 -13.37
CA ALA A 145 15.03 -5.62 -14.04
C ALA A 145 13.76 -5.70 -13.18
N GLU A 146 13.93 -5.94 -11.87
CA GLU A 146 12.82 -5.95 -10.92
C GLU A 146 12.20 -4.56 -10.77
N ILE A 147 13.04 -3.52 -10.62
CA ILE A 147 12.59 -2.12 -10.56
C ILE A 147 11.78 -1.76 -11.80
N LYS A 148 12.28 -2.09 -12.99
CA LYS A 148 11.57 -1.80 -14.25
C LYS A 148 10.21 -2.49 -14.32
N LEU A 149 10.14 -3.77 -13.94
CA LEU A 149 8.89 -4.51 -13.91
C LEU A 149 7.90 -3.86 -12.92
N CYS A 150 8.31 -3.66 -11.68
CA CYS A 150 7.46 -3.09 -10.62
C CYS A 150 6.98 -1.68 -10.96
N ALA A 151 7.86 -0.81 -11.46
CA ALA A 151 7.49 0.54 -11.90
C ALA A 151 6.45 0.48 -13.03
N SER A 152 6.68 -0.34 -14.06
CA SER A 152 5.75 -0.48 -15.18
C SER A 152 4.39 -1.06 -14.77
N ALA A 153 4.40 -2.02 -13.85
CA ALA A 153 3.21 -2.63 -13.31
C ALA A 153 2.38 -1.62 -12.49
N PHE A 154 3.05 -0.85 -11.62
CA PHE A 154 2.38 0.19 -10.83
C PHE A 154 1.69 1.22 -11.73
N GLU A 155 2.39 1.79 -12.70
CA GLU A 155 1.79 2.79 -13.60
C GLU A 155 0.64 2.20 -14.42
N ALA A 156 0.78 0.96 -14.92
CA ALA A 156 -0.29 0.30 -15.65
C ALA A 156 -1.55 0.11 -14.79
N VAL A 157 -1.40 -0.25 -13.51
CA VAL A 157 -2.52 -0.34 -12.56
C VAL A 157 -3.07 1.06 -12.24
N TRP A 158 -2.19 2.03 -12.03
CA TRP A 158 -2.54 3.40 -11.67
C TRP A 158 -3.45 4.05 -12.73
N GLU A 159 -3.08 3.93 -14.00
CA GLU A 159 -3.81 4.52 -15.13
C GLU A 159 -5.26 4.05 -15.24
N VAL A 160 -5.54 2.77 -14.92
CA VAL A 160 -6.89 2.20 -15.00
C VAL A 160 -7.60 2.06 -13.64
N GLY A 161 -6.91 2.41 -12.56
CA GLY A 161 -7.43 2.41 -11.20
C GLY A 161 -8.43 3.55 -10.97
N VAL A 162 -9.45 3.27 -10.17
CA VAL A 162 -10.48 4.25 -9.78
C VAL A 162 -10.01 5.01 -8.55
N PRO A 163 -10.00 6.36 -8.55
CA PRO A 163 -9.70 7.15 -7.35
C PRO A 163 -10.54 6.72 -6.15
N HIS A 164 -9.96 6.74 -4.94
CA HIS A 164 -10.64 6.30 -3.73
C HIS A 164 -12.00 6.98 -3.49
N ALA A 165 -12.08 8.29 -3.76
CA ALA A 165 -13.32 9.06 -3.62
C ALA A 165 -14.46 8.56 -4.54
N ASP A 166 -14.12 7.95 -5.67
CA ASP A 166 -15.07 7.49 -6.68
C ASP A 166 -15.32 5.97 -6.60
N TYR A 167 -14.49 5.22 -5.85
CA TYR A 167 -14.56 3.78 -5.79
C TYR A 167 -15.63 3.30 -4.80
N GLN A 168 -16.72 2.75 -5.34
CA GLN A 168 -17.83 2.18 -4.59
C GLN A 168 -17.63 0.68 -4.41
N LEU A 169 -17.66 0.21 -3.16
CA LEU A 169 -17.54 -1.21 -2.85
C LEU A 169 -18.78 -1.98 -3.33
N THR A 170 -18.56 -3.10 -4.02
CA THR A 170 -19.59 -4.07 -4.40
C THR A 170 -19.49 -5.34 -3.56
#